data_AF-A0A9W6ZGI8-F1
#
_entry.id   AF-A0A9W6ZGI8-F1
#
_cell.length_a   1.000
_cell.length_b   1.000
_cell.length_c   1.000
_cell.angle_alpha   90.00
_cell.angle_beta   90.00
_cell.angle_gamma   90.00
#
_symmetry.space_group_name_H-M   'P 1'
#
loop_
_entity.id
_entity.type
_entity.pdbx_description
1 polymer ?
#
loop_
_entity_poly.entity_id
_entity_poly.type
_entity_poly.pdbx_seq_one_letter_code
_entity_poly.pdbx_strand_id
1 'polypeptide(L)'
;MLFATLVAVGHAFTLSLADDGTVHGWGKNEANQLGLGGGLSMDVYNMENAPNVIEHFEMNDIHVAQISCGYNHAAALDVNGNVYVWGGKSGFLSPEVVTNLEEKATWIGCGHNFTVVAGESNALYTFSHGGSSGGVKLGCLGHGSASGDRTPMEVVSLDESLISGKVVDVQVGWTGVGVVVGEEE
;
A
#
# COMPACT_ATOMS: atom_id res chain seq x y z
N MET A 1 -23.09 8.02 13.50
CA MET A 1 -23.44 7.42 12.20
C MET A 1 -22.12 7.32 11.49
N LEU A 2 -21.67 6.12 11.13
CA LEU A 2 -20.39 5.92 10.47
C LEU A 2 -20.53 6.31 9.01
N PHE A 3 -19.58 7.09 8.49
CA PHE A 3 -19.54 7.47 7.07
C PHE A 3 -18.21 7.05 6.47
N ALA A 4 -18.25 6.48 5.26
CA ALA A 4 -17.03 6.23 4.51
C ALA A 4 -16.40 7.57 4.10
N THR A 5 -15.14 7.78 4.49
CA THR A 5 -14.34 8.96 4.18
C THR A 5 -13.48 8.74 2.94
N LEU A 6 -12.98 7.51 2.73
CA LEU A 6 -12.17 7.14 1.58
C LEU A 6 -12.59 5.79 1.00
N VAL A 7 -12.34 5.61 -0.29
CA VAL A 7 -12.48 4.33 -1.00
C VAL A 7 -11.24 4.11 -1.85
N ALA A 8 -10.66 2.91 -1.77
CA ALA A 8 -9.57 2.47 -2.63
C ALA A 8 -9.99 1.22 -3.41
N VAL A 9 -9.68 1.19 -4.70
CA VAL A 9 -10.10 0.11 -5.61
C VAL A 9 -8.88 -0.57 -6.20
N GLY A 10 -8.74 -1.88 -5.94
CA GLY A 10 -7.72 -2.70 -6.57
C GLY A 10 -8.23 -3.36 -7.85
N HIS A 11 -7.52 -4.37 -8.36
CA HIS A 11 -7.92 -5.03 -9.61
C HIS A 11 -9.32 -5.69 -9.56
N ALA A 12 -9.65 -6.33 -8.44
CA ALA A 12 -10.93 -7.04 -8.27
C ALA A 12 -11.43 -7.02 -6.82
N PHE A 13 -10.97 -6.07 -6.03
CA PHE A 13 -11.36 -5.89 -4.63
C PHE A 13 -11.42 -4.40 -4.30
N THR A 14 -12.08 -4.07 -3.20
CA THR A 14 -12.28 -2.69 -2.76
C THR A 14 -12.07 -2.61 -1.27
N LEU A 15 -11.46 -1.51 -0.84
CA LEU A 15 -11.38 -1.11 0.55
C LEU A 15 -12.14 0.21 0.76
N SER A 16 -12.72 0.39 1.93
CA SER A 16 -13.23 1.68 2.38
C SER A 16 -12.74 1.99 3.79
N LEU A 17 -12.45 3.26 4.04
CA LEU A 17 -12.12 3.79 5.35
C LEU A 17 -13.31 4.56 5.89
N ALA A 18 -13.71 4.29 7.13
CA ALA A 18 -14.71 5.08 7.85
C ALA A 18 -14.07 6.23 8.63
N ASP A 19 -14.89 7.19 9.07
CA ASP A 19 -14.49 8.36 9.85
C ASP A 19 -13.94 8.04 11.25
N ASP A 20 -14.18 6.83 11.75
CA ASP A 20 -13.62 6.32 13.01
C ASP A 20 -12.32 5.51 12.82
N GLY A 21 -11.78 5.44 11.61
CA GLY A 21 -10.58 4.68 11.28
C GLY A 21 -10.85 3.20 10.94
N THR A 22 -12.10 2.74 10.97
CA THR A 22 -12.46 1.35 10.63
C THR A 22 -12.28 1.09 9.13
N VAL A 23 -11.55 0.03 8.80
CA VAL A 23 -11.34 -0.40 7.41
C VAL A 23 -12.25 -1.57 7.08
N HIS A 24 -12.95 -1.46 5.96
CA HIS A 24 -13.75 -2.54 5.40
C HIS A 24 -13.16 -3.00 4.06
N GLY A 25 -13.33 -4.28 3.73
CA GLY A 25 -12.92 -4.85 2.46
C GLY A 25 -13.94 -5.80 1.86
N TRP A 26 -14.05 -5.82 0.54
CA TRP A 26 -14.86 -6.78 -0.21
C TRP A 26 -14.32 -7.05 -1.61
N GLY A 27 -14.86 -8.09 -2.25
CA GLY A 27 -14.42 -8.58 -3.56
C GLY A 27 -13.46 -9.76 -3.46
N LYS A 28 -12.54 -9.87 -4.41
CA LYS A 28 -11.59 -10.98 -4.53
C LYS A 28 -10.64 -11.05 -3.32
N ASN A 29 -10.45 -12.25 -2.76
CA ASN A 29 -9.54 -12.50 -1.65
C ASN A 29 -8.58 -13.70 -1.85
N GLU A 30 -8.41 -14.19 -3.08
CA GLU A 30 -7.54 -15.36 -3.38
C GLU A 30 -6.06 -15.18 -2.97
N ALA A 31 -5.59 -13.94 -2.82
CA ALA A 31 -4.24 -13.61 -2.38
C ALA A 31 -4.23 -12.96 -0.98
N ASN A 32 -5.30 -13.12 -0.20
CA ASN A 32 -5.49 -12.50 1.12
C ASN A 32 -5.51 -10.96 1.11
N GLN A 33 -5.81 -10.33 -0.02
CA GLN A 33 -5.84 -8.86 -0.15
C GLN A 33 -6.92 -8.15 0.69
N LEU A 34 -7.85 -8.90 1.29
CA LEU A 34 -8.81 -8.34 2.24
C LEU A 34 -8.33 -8.39 3.69
N GLY A 35 -7.22 -9.07 4.00
CA GLY A 35 -6.59 -9.02 5.32
C GLY A 35 -7.43 -9.58 6.48
N LEU A 36 -8.46 -10.37 6.20
CA LEU A 36 -9.48 -10.82 7.17
C LEU A 36 -8.96 -11.87 8.18
N GLY A 37 -7.72 -12.36 8.04
CA GLY A 37 -7.26 -13.50 8.82
C GLY A 37 -8.06 -14.78 8.51
N GLY A 38 -7.64 -15.92 9.07
CA GLY A 38 -8.29 -17.21 8.80
C GLY A 38 -7.54 -18.02 7.74
N GLY A 39 -6.67 -18.91 8.21
CA GLY A 39 -5.88 -19.76 7.34
C GLY A 39 -6.70 -20.79 6.56
N LEU A 40 -6.23 -21.09 5.35
CA LEU A 40 -6.43 -22.33 4.61
C LEU A 40 -7.88 -22.77 4.33
N SER A 41 -8.89 -21.90 4.36
CA SER A 41 -10.09 -22.18 3.57
C SER A 41 -9.70 -22.03 2.10
N MET A 42 -9.33 -23.16 1.52
CA MET A 42 -8.98 -23.34 0.11
C MET A 42 -10.21 -23.17 -0.80
N ASP A 43 -11.11 -22.25 -0.44
CA ASP A 43 -12.17 -21.81 -1.32
C ASP A 43 -11.50 -20.89 -2.34
N VAL A 44 -11.17 -21.51 -3.48
CA VAL A 44 -10.65 -20.86 -4.70
C VAL A 44 -11.59 -19.73 -5.19
N TYR A 45 -12.78 -19.61 -4.59
CA TYR A 45 -13.75 -18.54 -4.79
C TYR A 45 -14.00 -17.69 -3.53
N ASN A 46 -13.01 -17.51 -2.65
CA ASN A 46 -13.06 -16.55 -1.52
C ASN A 46 -13.27 -15.13 -2.05
N MET A 47 -14.52 -14.82 -2.37
CA MET A 47 -15.01 -13.52 -2.77
C MET A 47 -15.98 -13.06 -1.70
N GLU A 48 -15.67 -11.93 -1.09
CA GLU A 48 -16.57 -11.29 -0.15
C GLU A 48 -17.56 -10.44 -0.94
N ASN A 49 -18.84 -10.79 -0.89
CA ASN A 49 -19.89 -10.09 -1.66
C ASN A 49 -20.49 -8.89 -0.89
N ALA A 50 -20.01 -8.63 0.32
CA ALA A 50 -20.38 -7.48 1.14
C ALA A 50 -19.13 -6.94 1.87
N PRO A 51 -19.13 -5.65 2.28
CA PRO A 51 -18.06 -5.09 3.10
C PRO A 51 -17.91 -5.85 4.42
N ASN A 52 -16.72 -6.40 4.67
CA ASN A 52 -16.34 -7.02 5.94
C ASN A 52 -15.31 -6.15 6.65
N VAL A 53 -15.39 -6.07 7.98
CA VAL A 53 -14.43 -5.33 8.80
C VAL A 53 -13.09 -6.08 8.78
N ILE A 54 -11.99 -5.35 8.57
CA ILE A 54 -10.64 -5.86 8.76
C ILE A 54 -10.27 -5.70 10.24
N GLU A 55 -10.65 -6.69 11.05
CA GLU A 55 -10.58 -6.63 12.52
C GLU A 55 -9.16 -6.37 13.07
N HIS A 56 -8.11 -6.66 12.29
CA HIS A 56 -6.72 -6.44 12.69
C HIS A 56 -6.48 -5.02 13.24
N PHE A 57 -7.03 -3.98 12.60
CA PHE A 57 -6.79 -2.60 13.04
C PHE A 57 -7.48 -2.30 14.38
N GLU A 58 -8.75 -2.70 14.53
CA GLU A 58 -9.51 -2.51 15.77
C GLU A 58 -8.90 -3.32 16.93
N MET A 59 -8.54 -4.58 16.69
CA MET A 59 -7.96 -5.46 17.72
C MET A 59 -6.60 -4.99 18.25
N ASN A 60 -5.88 -4.21 17.47
CA ASN A 60 -4.56 -3.69 17.84
C ASN A 60 -4.55 -2.19 18.13
N ASP A 61 -5.72 -1.56 18.26
CA ASP A 61 -5.87 -0.11 18.53
C ASP A 61 -5.13 0.78 17.50
N ILE A 62 -5.22 0.40 16.22
CA ILE A 62 -4.60 1.10 15.10
C ILE A 62 -5.66 1.95 14.40
N HIS A 63 -5.49 3.27 14.44
CA HIS A 63 -6.40 4.19 13.76
C HIS A 63 -5.87 4.55 12.36
N VAL A 64 -6.53 4.02 11.33
CA VAL A 64 -6.12 4.18 9.93
C VAL A 64 -6.54 5.56 9.40
N ALA A 65 -5.61 6.24 8.73
CA ALA A 65 -5.82 7.55 8.12
C ALA A 65 -5.90 7.49 6.58
N GLN A 66 -5.25 6.50 5.96
CA GLN A 66 -5.23 6.34 4.50
C GLN A 66 -5.17 4.87 4.11
N ILE A 67 -5.77 4.55 2.97
CA ILE A 67 -5.81 3.20 2.38
C ILE A 67 -5.41 3.27 0.90
N SER A 68 -4.82 2.20 0.39
CA SER A 68 -4.47 2.06 -1.01
C SER A 68 -4.52 0.60 -1.46
N CYS A 69 -4.85 0.35 -2.73
CA CYS A 69 -5.01 -0.99 -3.29
C CYS A 69 -4.18 -1.18 -4.55
N GLY A 70 -3.48 -2.31 -4.64
CA GLY A 70 -2.76 -2.74 -5.84
C GLY A 70 -3.52 -3.81 -6.63
N TYR A 71 -2.79 -4.66 -7.34
CA TYR A 71 -3.39 -5.78 -8.09
C TYR A 71 -3.98 -6.85 -7.18
N ASN A 72 -3.16 -7.29 -6.23
CA ASN A 72 -3.49 -8.39 -5.34
C ASN A 72 -2.97 -8.13 -3.92
N HIS A 73 -2.53 -6.92 -3.60
CA HIS A 73 -2.09 -6.48 -2.28
C HIS A 73 -2.78 -5.17 -1.91
N ALA A 74 -2.73 -4.82 -0.63
CA ALA A 74 -3.22 -3.54 -0.13
C ALA A 74 -2.23 -2.94 0.86
N ALA A 75 -2.40 -1.65 1.11
CA ALA A 75 -1.65 -0.91 2.11
C ALA A 75 -2.57 0.02 2.91
N ALA A 76 -2.19 0.29 4.15
CA ALA A 76 -2.80 1.28 5.03
C ALA A 76 -1.72 2.12 5.72
N LEU A 77 -2.05 3.36 6.04
CA LEU A 77 -1.23 4.27 6.82
C LEU A 77 -2.04 4.69 8.04
N ASP A 78 -1.47 4.51 9.23
CA ASP A 78 -2.08 4.98 10.47
C ASP A 78 -1.76 6.45 10.78
N VAL A 79 -2.45 7.03 11.76
CA VAL A 79 -2.21 8.41 12.23
C VAL A 79 -0.85 8.64 12.88
N ASN A 80 -0.10 7.58 13.19
CA ASN A 80 1.22 7.66 13.80
C ASN A 80 2.35 7.66 12.76
N GLY A 81 2.02 7.45 11.48
CA GLY A 81 2.97 7.37 10.37
C GLY A 81 3.46 5.96 10.07
N ASN A 82 2.83 4.92 10.64
CA ASN A 82 3.16 3.53 10.36
C ASN A 82 2.44 3.03 9.11
N VAL A 83 3.18 2.34 8.24
CA VAL A 83 2.63 1.71 7.03
C VAL A 83 2.40 0.23 7.28
N TYR A 84 1.25 -0.26 6.86
CA TYR A 84 0.86 -1.66 6.90
C TYR A 84 0.64 -2.17 5.48
N VAL A 85 1.07 -3.40 5.19
CA VAL A 85 0.86 -4.06 3.89
C VAL A 85 0.39 -5.48 4.09
N TRP A 86 -0.47 -5.96 3.19
CA TRP A 86 -0.95 -7.34 3.23
C TRP A 86 -1.35 -7.87 1.86
N GLY A 87 -1.58 -9.19 1.84
CA GLY A 87 -1.94 -9.92 0.65
C GLY A 87 -0.80 -10.03 -0.38
N GLY A 88 -1.17 -10.36 -1.60
CA GLY A 88 -0.24 -10.57 -2.69
C GLY A 88 0.60 -11.83 -2.47
N LYS A 89 1.84 -11.80 -2.95
CA LYS A 89 2.78 -12.91 -2.73
C LYS A 89 3.65 -12.77 -1.49
N SER A 90 3.47 -11.69 -0.73
CA SER A 90 4.05 -11.58 0.61
C SER A 90 3.55 -12.72 1.51
N GLY A 91 2.31 -13.18 1.26
CA GLY A 91 1.67 -14.24 2.03
C GLY A 91 1.08 -13.74 3.35
N PHE A 92 1.11 -12.44 3.63
CA PHE A 92 0.52 -11.87 4.82
C PHE A 92 -1.00 -12.00 4.77
N LEU A 93 -1.53 -12.78 5.72
CA LEU A 93 -2.96 -13.06 5.86
C LEU A 93 -3.73 -11.90 6.50
N SER A 94 -3.00 -11.02 7.17
CA SER A 94 -3.46 -9.82 7.86
C SER A 94 -2.51 -8.66 7.55
N PRO A 95 -2.93 -7.41 7.79
CA PRO A 95 -2.03 -6.25 7.80
C PRO A 95 -0.76 -6.53 8.60
N GLU A 96 0.40 -6.28 7.99
CA GLU A 96 1.70 -6.39 8.65
C GLU A 96 2.45 -5.06 8.54
N VAL A 97 3.07 -4.64 9.63
CA VAL A 97 3.81 -3.37 9.67
C VAL A 97 5.04 -3.46 8.77
N VAL A 98 5.20 -2.45 7.92
CA VAL A 98 6.39 -2.27 7.10
C VAL A 98 7.53 -1.80 7.99
N THR A 99 8.61 -2.57 8.00
CA THR A 99 9.85 -2.25 8.73
C THR A 99 10.90 -1.70 7.77
N ASN A 100 11.91 -1.01 8.32
CA ASN A 100 13.01 -0.38 7.55
C ASN A 100 12.58 0.84 6.72
N LEU A 101 11.52 1.54 7.14
CA LEU A 101 11.37 2.96 6.81
C LEU A 101 12.21 3.75 7.80
N GLU A 102 13.05 4.67 7.31
CA GLU A 102 13.93 5.48 8.17
C GLU A 102 13.21 6.66 8.82
N GLU A 103 11.97 6.91 8.41
CA GLU A 103 11.10 7.96 8.91
C GLU A 103 9.62 7.59 8.86
N LYS A 104 8.76 8.46 9.40
CA LYS A 104 7.32 8.30 9.36
C LYS A 104 6.77 8.58 7.97
N ALA A 105 5.78 7.79 7.58
CA ALA A 105 5.06 8.02 6.35
C ALA A 105 4.02 9.13 6.49
N THR A 106 3.93 9.97 5.46
CA THR A 106 2.89 11.00 5.31
C THR A 106 1.87 10.62 4.25
N TRP A 107 2.25 9.71 3.34
CA TRP A 107 1.38 9.28 2.24
C TRP A 107 1.76 7.89 1.74
N ILE A 108 0.77 7.13 1.25
CA ILE A 108 0.97 5.81 0.64
C ILE A 108 0.23 5.64 -0.70
N GLY A 109 0.83 4.86 -1.60
CA GLY A 109 0.23 4.50 -2.89
C GLY A 109 0.59 3.09 -3.32
N CYS A 110 -0.30 2.42 -4.04
CA CYS A 110 -0.08 1.07 -4.53
C CYS A 110 -0.16 1.05 -6.05
N GLY A 111 0.87 0.49 -6.68
CA GLY A 111 0.84 0.15 -8.11
C GLY A 111 0.42 -1.30 -8.31
N HIS A 112 0.75 -1.88 -9.45
CA HIS A 112 0.38 -3.28 -9.74
C HIS A 112 0.89 -4.25 -8.66
N ASN A 113 2.21 -4.36 -8.46
CA ASN A 113 2.82 -5.25 -7.46
C ASN A 113 3.89 -4.54 -6.62
N PHE A 114 3.69 -3.25 -6.35
CA PHE A 114 4.61 -2.44 -5.55
C PHE A 114 3.84 -1.42 -4.72
N THR A 115 4.49 -0.91 -3.68
CA THR A 115 4.00 0.17 -2.82
C THR A 115 5.00 1.32 -2.86
N VAL A 116 4.46 2.53 -2.82
CA VAL A 116 5.18 3.79 -2.72
C VAL A 116 4.79 4.42 -1.39
N VAL A 117 5.78 4.97 -0.69
CA VAL A 117 5.61 5.67 0.57
C VAL A 117 6.33 7.00 0.46
N ALA A 118 5.67 8.10 0.82
CA ALA A 118 6.33 9.38 1.01
C ALA A 118 6.54 9.62 2.52
N GLY A 119 7.73 10.08 2.88
CA GLY A 119 8.13 10.40 4.25
C GLY A 119 7.83 11.84 4.68
N GLU A 120 8.13 12.19 5.93
CA GLU A 120 8.05 13.55 6.48
C GLU A 120 9.14 14.49 5.90
N SER A 121 10.26 13.92 5.44
CA SER A 121 11.38 14.61 4.79
C SER A 121 11.21 14.71 3.27
N ASN A 122 10.05 14.34 2.74
CA ASN A 122 9.77 14.14 1.31
C ASN A 122 10.57 13.03 0.62
N ALA A 123 11.29 12.19 1.38
CA ALA A 123 11.89 11.00 0.80
C ALA A 123 10.79 10.06 0.26
N LEU A 124 11.07 9.45 -0.89
CA LEU A 124 10.18 8.48 -1.51
C LEU A 124 10.77 7.09 -1.38
N TYR A 125 10.03 6.18 -0.76
CA TYR A 125 10.39 4.78 -0.66
C TYR A 125 9.53 3.94 -1.59
N THR A 126 10.14 2.95 -2.26
CA THR A 126 9.39 1.97 -3.05
C THR A 126 9.86 0.55 -2.80
N PHE A 127 8.92 -0.38 -2.81
CA PHE A 127 9.19 -1.81 -2.65
C PHE A 127 8.14 -2.68 -3.32
N SER A 128 8.52 -3.90 -3.70
CA SER A 128 7.71 -4.87 -4.42
C SER A 128 7.09 -5.93 -3.50
N HIS A 129 5.91 -6.41 -3.89
CA HIS A 129 5.19 -7.52 -3.24
C HIS A 129 5.35 -8.87 -3.97
N GLY A 130 6.18 -8.93 -5.01
CA GLY A 130 6.40 -10.12 -5.85
C GLY A 130 5.27 -10.43 -6.84
N GLY A 131 5.56 -11.14 -7.94
CA GLY A 131 4.61 -11.42 -9.03
C GLY A 131 4.42 -12.92 -9.36
N SER A 132 3.28 -13.26 -9.99
CA SER A 132 2.98 -14.57 -10.60
C SER A 132 4.10 -15.00 -11.56
N SER A 133 4.58 -16.25 -11.43
CA SER A 133 5.45 -16.97 -12.39
C SER A 133 6.28 -16.11 -13.36
N GLY A 134 7.55 -15.84 -13.03
CA GLY A 134 8.42 -14.98 -13.85
C GLY A 134 8.35 -13.49 -13.51
N GLY A 135 7.94 -13.19 -12.26
CA GLY A 135 7.76 -11.88 -11.61
C GLY A 135 8.35 -10.68 -12.35
N VAL A 136 7.43 -9.81 -12.77
CA VAL A 136 7.65 -8.68 -13.66
C VAL A 136 8.79 -7.78 -13.17
N LYS A 137 9.96 -7.89 -13.82
CA LYS A 137 11.11 -6.99 -13.72
C LYS A 137 10.78 -5.66 -14.40
N LEU A 138 9.92 -4.86 -13.80
CA LEU A 138 9.35 -3.68 -14.46
C LEU A 138 10.26 -2.45 -14.42
N GLY A 139 11.30 -2.45 -13.57
CA GLY A 139 12.15 -1.27 -13.37
C GLY A 139 11.38 -0.05 -12.81
N CYS A 140 10.17 -0.27 -12.30
CA CYS A 140 9.26 0.80 -11.86
C CYS A 140 9.48 1.25 -10.42
N LEU A 141 10.47 0.69 -9.72
CA LEU A 141 10.81 1.09 -8.35
C LEU A 141 11.71 2.32 -8.30
N GLY A 142 12.45 2.64 -9.38
CA GLY A 142 13.34 3.81 -9.41
C GLY A 142 14.77 3.56 -8.88
N HIS A 143 15.08 2.34 -8.42
CA HIS A 143 16.37 1.96 -7.81
C HIS A 143 17.51 1.69 -8.82
N GLY A 144 17.37 2.13 -10.07
CA GLY A 144 18.34 1.84 -11.14
C GLY A 144 18.47 0.35 -11.50
N SER A 145 17.53 -0.49 -11.05
CA SER A 145 17.50 -1.92 -11.27
C SER A 145 16.08 -2.39 -11.58
N ALA A 146 15.97 -3.54 -12.25
CA ALA A 146 14.69 -4.22 -12.48
C ALA A 146 14.43 -5.34 -11.43
N SER A 147 15.22 -5.38 -10.36
CA SER A 147 14.98 -6.24 -9.19
C SER A 147 13.66 -5.87 -8.51
N GLY A 148 12.91 -6.89 -8.07
CA GLY A 148 11.71 -6.70 -7.26
C GLY A 148 12.08 -6.72 -5.79
N ASP A 149 12.77 -5.67 -5.32
CA ASP A 149 13.22 -5.56 -3.94
C ASP A 149 12.02 -5.45 -3.00
N ARG A 150 11.97 -6.31 -1.99
CA ARG A 150 10.81 -6.43 -1.07
C ARG A 150 10.94 -5.58 0.18
N THR A 151 12.15 -5.11 0.47
CA THR A 151 12.40 -4.17 1.56
C THR A 151 12.18 -2.75 1.02
N PRO A 152 11.52 -1.87 1.78
CA PRO A 152 11.48 -0.44 1.45
C PRO A 152 12.90 0.07 1.19
N MET A 153 13.05 0.77 0.07
CA MET A 153 14.29 1.44 -0.29
C MET A 153 13.96 2.83 -0.81
N GLU A 154 14.76 3.80 -0.39
CA GLU A 154 14.63 5.17 -0.84
C GLU A 154 15.01 5.30 -2.32
N VAL A 155 14.20 6.04 -3.08
CA VAL A 155 14.47 6.42 -4.46
C VAL A 155 15.38 7.65 -4.43
N VAL A 156 16.65 7.42 -4.14
CA VAL A 156 17.67 8.48 -3.97
C VAL A 156 17.81 9.42 -5.16
N SER A 157 17.35 9.04 -6.35
CA SER A 157 17.34 9.91 -7.53
C SER A 157 16.30 11.05 -7.44
N LEU A 158 15.38 10.97 -6.48
CA LEU A 158 14.37 11.97 -6.16
C LEU A 158 14.60 12.63 -4.79
N ASP A 159 15.81 12.48 -4.23
CA ASP A 159 16.24 13.21 -3.04
C ASP A 159 16.16 14.73 -3.33
N GLU A 160 15.69 15.53 -2.37
CA GLU A 160 15.58 17.00 -2.46
C GLU A 160 16.91 17.69 -2.82
N SER A 161 18.05 17.05 -2.54
CA SER A 161 19.36 17.52 -3.01
C SER A 161 19.54 17.44 -4.54
N LEU A 162 18.71 16.67 -5.24
CA LEU A 162 18.74 16.43 -6.68
C LEU A 162 17.52 16.97 -7.42
N ILE A 163 16.36 17.13 -6.76
CA ILE A 163 15.17 17.81 -7.31
C ILE A 163 14.97 19.16 -6.59
N SER A 164 14.84 20.26 -7.35
CA SER A 164 14.71 21.61 -6.79
C SER A 164 13.30 21.91 -6.25
N GLY A 165 12.78 21.08 -5.35
CA GLY A 165 11.46 21.28 -4.76
C GLY A 165 10.93 20.09 -3.95
N LYS A 166 9.75 20.27 -3.36
CA LYS A 166 9.08 19.26 -2.51
C LYS A 166 8.16 18.37 -3.32
N VAL A 167 8.12 17.08 -3.00
CA VAL A 167 7.08 16.20 -3.51
C VAL A 167 5.72 16.63 -2.95
N VAL A 168 4.84 17.16 -3.81
CA VAL A 168 3.52 17.68 -3.40
C VAL A 168 2.36 16.78 -3.82
N ASP A 169 2.59 15.87 -4.77
CA ASP A 169 1.62 14.83 -5.14
C ASP A 169 2.35 13.61 -5.70
N VAL A 170 1.80 12.42 -5.45
CA VAL A 170 2.31 11.15 -5.95
C VAL A 170 1.15 10.39 -6.59
N GLN A 171 1.26 10.15 -7.89
CA GLN A 171 0.30 9.38 -8.67
C GLN A 171 0.89 8.01 -8.99
N VAL A 172 0.23 6.95 -8.55
CA VAL A 172 0.71 5.58 -8.80
C VAL A 172 -0.20 4.92 -9.82
N GLY A 173 0.38 4.60 -10.98
CA GLY A 173 -0.28 3.84 -12.04
C GLY A 173 0.03 2.34 -11.95
N TRP A 174 -0.47 1.58 -12.92
CA TRP A 174 -0.26 0.12 -12.97
C TRP A 174 1.23 -0.26 -12.98
N THR A 175 2.03 0.34 -13.87
CA THR A 175 3.48 0.05 -14.00
C THR A 175 4.38 1.27 -13.84
N GLY A 176 3.86 2.37 -13.30
CA GLY A 176 4.59 3.63 -13.23
C GLY A 176 4.23 4.43 -11.99
N VAL A 177 5.17 5.28 -11.57
CA VAL A 177 4.99 6.28 -10.53
C VAL A 177 5.23 7.63 -11.16
N GLY A 178 4.22 8.50 -11.09
CA GLY A 178 4.34 9.93 -11.36
C GLY A 178 4.50 10.66 -10.04
N VAL A 179 5.43 11.61 -10.00
CA VAL A 179 5.68 12.46 -8.84
C VAL A 179 5.56 13.90 -9.31
N VAL A 180 4.76 14.70 -8.62
CA VAL A 180 4.67 16.14 -8.84
C VAL A 180 5.54 16.81 -7.80
N VAL A 181 6.51 17.59 -8.26
CA VAL A 181 7.41 18.37 -7.42
C VAL A 181 6.98 19.84 -7.53
N GLY A 182 6.67 20.47 -6.39
CA GLY A 182 6.38 21.90 -6.29
C GLY A 182 7.63 22.68 -5.92
N GLU A 183 7.78 23.90 -6.45
CA GLU A 183 8.86 24.81 -6.06
C GLU A 183 8.65 25.31 -4.62
N GLU A 184 9.74 25.49 -3.86
CA GLU A 184 9.68 26.21 -2.57
C GLU A 184 9.51 27.72 -2.84
N GLU A 185 8.53 28.35 -2.17
CA GLU A 185 8.38 29.83 -2.16
C GLU A 185 9.45 30.53 -1.31
#